data_AF-A0A413KBQ7-F1
#
_entry.id   AF-A0A413KBQ7-F1
#
_cell.length_a   1.000
_cell.length_b   1.000
_cell.length_c   1.000
_cell.angle_alpha   90.00
_cell.angle_beta   90.00
_cell.angle_gamma   90.00
#
_symmetry.space_group_name_H-M   'P 1'
#
loop_
_entity.id
_entity.type
_entity.pdbx_description
1 polymer ?
#
loop_
_entity_poly.entity_id
_entity_poly.type
_entity_poly.pdbx_seq_one_letter_code
_entity_poly.pdbx_strand_id
1 'polypeptide(L)'
;MQISGVRPHPTHQPDGRRPNPEDKDISLVDSRKNEANERTAFTVDEAKRILKAANDLGVRNAAKEWFRLCTGMRPGEILGASIQDLELGQMNGVPYGEYTVNWKLEELKKEHGCGNPDKHGVYPCGYKRGAACPQWRWRIPDGFDMIELTGRWCLTPPKSKRGRKVPIIPALAQTLEAYLEATDDIPNPYGLLFRHDDGTPIEPEEDLENFRQLLENAGVPNAEHRSRHETRHTVVTILMSMGVDYGLVEEIVGHSSRLMVEHYRHAGLKERLAAMETMNKPLQLDSYKLGDNEG
;
A
#
# COMPACT_ATOMS: atom_id res chain seq x y z
N MET A 1 64.56 20.38 -39.05
CA MET A 1 63.53 20.19 -40.10
C MET A 1 62.24 20.82 -39.55
N GLN A 2 62.12 22.15 -39.50
CA GLN A 2 61.70 23.05 -40.57
C GLN A 2 60.33 22.67 -41.20
N ILE A 3 59.37 23.59 -40.98
CA ILE A 3 58.27 24.10 -41.82
C ILE A 3 57.04 23.26 -42.21
N SER A 4 55.90 23.72 -41.65
CA SER A 4 54.63 24.10 -42.29
C SER A 4 53.88 23.15 -43.22
N GLY A 5 52.60 22.93 -42.90
CA GLY A 5 51.60 22.41 -43.82
C GLY A 5 50.19 22.75 -43.35
N VAL A 6 49.69 23.89 -43.81
CA VAL A 6 48.31 24.36 -43.68
C VAL A 6 47.35 23.28 -44.23
N ARG A 7 46.34 22.89 -43.44
CA ARG A 7 45.24 22.03 -43.93
C ARG A 7 44.07 22.90 -44.42
N PRO A 8 43.46 22.55 -45.56
CA PRO A 8 42.40 23.33 -46.20
C PRO A 8 41.06 23.22 -45.46
N HIS A 9 40.27 24.29 -45.50
CA HIS A 9 38.86 24.30 -45.13
C HIS A 9 38.04 23.46 -46.11
N PRO A 10 37.28 22.43 -45.67
CA PRO A 10 36.26 21.82 -46.48
C PRO A 10 34.94 22.58 -46.28
N THR A 11 34.51 23.17 -47.39
CA THR A 11 33.16 23.53 -47.80
C THR A 11 32.01 22.94 -46.97
N HIS A 12 31.12 23.84 -46.51
CA HIS A 12 29.77 23.53 -46.06
C HIS A 12 29.00 22.80 -47.18
N GLN A 13 28.61 21.54 -46.95
CA GLN A 13 27.44 20.94 -47.61
C GLN A 13 26.37 20.64 -46.56
N PRO A 14 25.09 20.89 -46.84
CA PRO A 14 24.01 20.72 -45.87
C PRO A 14 23.33 19.36 -46.09
N ASP A 15 23.69 18.34 -45.32
CA ASP A 15 22.77 17.25 -45.04
C ASP A 15 23.18 16.56 -43.73
N GLY A 16 22.22 16.44 -42.84
CA GLY A 16 22.42 15.97 -41.48
C GLY A 16 21.13 16.14 -40.69
N ARG A 17 20.05 15.51 -41.15
CA ARG A 17 18.93 15.21 -40.25
C ARG A 17 19.49 14.46 -39.05
N ARG A 18 19.43 15.08 -37.86
CA ARG A 18 19.63 14.38 -36.60
C ARG A 18 18.59 13.25 -36.53
N PRO A 19 18.96 12.01 -36.15
CA PRO A 19 17.96 10.98 -35.92
C PRO A 19 17.01 11.45 -34.81
N ASN A 20 15.72 11.46 -35.15
CA ASN A 20 14.63 11.80 -34.23
C ASN A 20 14.58 10.72 -33.11
N PRO A 21 14.46 11.07 -31.82
CA PRO A 21 14.44 10.08 -30.72
C PRO A 21 13.16 9.22 -30.63
N GLU A 22 12.39 9.09 -31.70
CA GLU A 22 10.99 8.61 -31.64
C GLU A 22 10.79 7.13 -31.95
N ASP A 23 11.85 6.35 -32.17
CA ASP A 23 11.75 4.89 -32.25
C ASP A 23 12.37 4.21 -31.01
N LYS A 24 12.01 4.68 -29.81
CA LYS A 24 12.11 3.81 -28.63
C LYS A 24 11.00 2.78 -28.76
N ASP A 25 11.37 1.61 -29.28
CA ASP A 25 10.52 0.43 -29.40
C ASP A 25 9.69 0.25 -28.11
N ILE A 26 8.41 0.61 -28.23
CA ILE A 26 7.46 0.69 -27.12
C ILE A 26 7.33 -0.69 -26.45
N SER A 27 7.52 -1.77 -27.21
CA SER A 27 7.49 -3.15 -26.72
C SER A 27 8.63 -3.46 -25.73
N LEU A 28 9.83 -2.92 -25.98
CA LEU A 28 11.00 -3.09 -25.10
C LEU A 28 10.93 -2.20 -23.86
N VAL A 29 10.18 -1.10 -23.91
CA VAL A 29 9.95 -0.22 -22.75
C VAL A 29 8.88 -0.82 -21.83
N ASP A 30 7.84 -1.43 -22.40
CA ASP A 30 6.72 -2.04 -21.69
C ASP A 30 7.14 -3.35 -20.97
N SER A 31 7.91 -4.21 -21.66
CA SER A 31 8.50 -5.43 -21.06
C SER A 31 9.43 -5.14 -19.88
N ARG A 32 10.31 -4.14 -20.00
CA ARG A 32 11.19 -3.71 -18.89
C ARG A 32 10.42 -3.15 -17.67
N LYS A 33 9.27 -2.52 -17.90
CA LYS A 33 8.39 -2.06 -16.82
C LYS A 33 7.61 -3.21 -16.18
N ASN A 34 7.16 -4.19 -16.98
CA ASN A 34 6.52 -5.40 -16.46
C ASN A 34 7.48 -6.21 -15.57
N GLU A 35 8.74 -6.40 -15.99
CA GLU A 35 9.78 -7.02 -15.15
C GLU A 35 10.07 -6.22 -13.87
N ALA A 36 10.00 -4.89 -13.93
CA ALA A 36 10.17 -4.05 -12.74
C ALA A 36 8.97 -4.13 -11.78
N ASN A 37 7.75 -4.26 -12.29
CA ASN A 37 6.54 -4.48 -11.49
C ASN A 37 6.52 -5.89 -10.88
N GLU A 38 6.94 -6.92 -11.62
CA GLU A 38 7.12 -8.29 -11.10
C GLU A 38 8.09 -8.33 -9.92
N ARG A 39 9.13 -7.46 -9.91
CA ARG A 39 10.06 -7.32 -8.78
C ARG A 39 9.47 -6.63 -7.54
N THR A 40 8.24 -6.09 -7.60
CA THR A 40 7.59 -5.36 -6.51
C THR A 40 6.36 -6.06 -5.94
N ALA A 41 6.06 -7.27 -6.40
CA ALA A 41 4.98 -8.12 -5.89
C ALA A 41 5.48 -9.54 -5.64
N PHE A 42 4.86 -10.25 -4.70
CA PHE A 42 5.05 -11.67 -4.52
C PHE A 42 4.26 -12.42 -5.59
N THR A 43 4.84 -13.49 -6.12
CA THR A 43 4.09 -14.48 -6.91
C THR A 43 3.03 -15.16 -6.03
N VAL A 44 2.02 -15.77 -6.66
CA VAL A 44 0.99 -16.52 -5.93
C VAL A 44 1.60 -17.64 -5.08
N ASP A 45 2.64 -18.30 -5.58
CA ASP A 45 3.31 -19.37 -4.84
C ASP A 45 4.15 -18.84 -3.68
N GLU A 46 4.81 -17.69 -3.82
CA GLU A 46 5.46 -17.01 -2.70
C GLU A 46 4.43 -16.61 -1.63
N ALA A 47 3.32 -15.97 -2.02
CA ALA A 47 2.26 -15.58 -1.10
C ALA A 47 1.70 -16.77 -0.30
N LYS A 48 1.49 -17.93 -0.96
CA LYS A 48 1.10 -19.18 -0.28
C LYS A 48 2.15 -19.66 0.72
N ARG A 49 3.44 -19.64 0.34
CA ARG A 49 4.53 -20.03 1.25
C ARG A 49 4.65 -19.09 2.44
N ILE A 50 4.45 -17.79 2.24
CA ILE A 50 4.45 -16.80 3.33
C ILE A 50 3.32 -17.09 4.32
N LEU A 51 2.09 -17.31 3.85
CA LEU A 51 0.96 -17.66 4.74
C LEU A 51 1.19 -18.99 5.47
N LYS A 52 1.79 -19.98 4.79
CA LYS A 52 2.15 -21.25 5.43
C LYS A 52 3.19 -21.03 6.53
N ALA A 53 4.28 -20.31 6.24
CA ALA A 53 5.32 -20.01 7.22
C ALA A 53 4.75 -19.20 8.41
N ALA A 54 3.80 -18.30 8.15
CA ALA A 54 3.13 -17.54 9.19
C ALA A 54 2.32 -18.45 10.12
N ASN A 55 1.58 -19.41 9.56
CA ASN A 55 0.85 -20.42 10.34
C ASN A 55 1.77 -21.29 11.20
N ASP A 56 2.95 -21.64 10.69
CA ASP A 56 3.94 -22.42 11.43
C ASP A 56 4.46 -21.66 12.68
N LEU A 57 4.31 -20.32 12.75
CA LEU A 57 4.62 -19.49 13.92
C LEU A 57 3.47 -19.38 14.95
N GLY A 58 2.32 -20.00 14.69
CA GLY A 58 1.13 -19.96 15.53
C GLY A 58 0.22 -18.75 15.28
N VAL A 59 -1.04 -18.85 15.71
CA VAL A 59 -2.11 -17.90 15.36
C VAL A 59 -1.80 -16.44 15.74
N ARG A 60 -1.14 -16.22 16.88
CA ARG A 60 -0.77 -14.88 17.38
C ARG A 60 0.15 -14.14 16.40
N ASN A 61 1.09 -14.87 15.77
CA ASN A 61 1.99 -14.31 14.78
C ASN A 61 1.39 -14.33 13.37
N ALA A 62 0.61 -15.36 13.05
CA ALA A 62 0.01 -15.55 11.73
C ALA A 62 -1.00 -14.44 11.40
N ALA A 63 -1.84 -14.03 12.35
CA ALA A 63 -3.00 -13.20 12.09
C ALA A 63 -2.67 -11.85 11.44
N LYS A 64 -1.61 -11.18 11.89
CA LYS A 64 -1.15 -9.91 11.30
C LYS A 64 -0.73 -10.07 9.84
N GLU A 65 -0.10 -11.18 9.50
CA GLU A 65 0.43 -11.44 8.16
C GLU A 65 -0.65 -11.92 7.20
N TRP A 66 -1.62 -12.70 7.70
CA TRP A 66 -2.88 -12.95 7.01
C TRP A 66 -3.64 -11.65 6.73
N PHE A 67 -3.80 -10.81 7.75
CA PHE A 67 -4.45 -9.51 7.59
C PHE A 67 -3.74 -8.66 6.54
N ARG A 68 -2.40 -8.60 6.57
CA ARG A 68 -1.59 -7.89 5.58
C ARG A 68 -1.79 -8.39 4.15
N LEU A 69 -1.72 -9.71 3.93
CA LEU A 69 -1.78 -10.32 2.60
C LEU A 69 -3.20 -10.42 2.04
N CYS A 70 -4.23 -10.41 2.87
CA CYS A 70 -5.62 -10.49 2.42
C CYS A 70 -6.27 -9.11 2.25
N THR A 71 -5.78 -8.06 2.93
CA THR A 71 -6.34 -6.70 2.84
C THR A 71 -5.57 -5.76 1.93
N GLY A 72 -4.25 -5.96 1.78
CA GLY A 72 -3.38 -5.03 1.07
C GLY A 72 -3.29 -3.64 1.72
N MET A 73 -3.67 -3.51 3.00
CA MET A 73 -3.60 -2.25 3.74
C MET A 73 -2.16 -1.74 3.87
N ARG A 74 -1.99 -0.42 4.06
CA ARG A 74 -0.64 0.15 4.24
C ARG A 74 -0.04 -0.32 5.57
N PRO A 75 1.29 -0.46 5.71
CA PRO A 75 1.92 -0.93 6.94
C PRO A 75 1.48 -0.15 8.19
N GLY A 76 1.40 1.18 8.13
CA GLY A 76 0.88 1.99 9.23
C GLY A 76 -0.60 1.77 9.52
N GLU A 77 -1.44 1.50 8.51
CA GLU A 77 -2.86 1.17 8.69
C GLU A 77 -3.02 -0.19 9.38
N ILE A 78 -2.13 -1.16 9.12
CA ILE A 78 -2.10 -2.47 9.78
C ILE A 78 -1.64 -2.34 11.23
N LEU A 79 -0.54 -1.61 11.48
CA LEU A 79 0.02 -1.43 12.82
C LEU A 79 -0.85 -0.54 13.72
N GLY A 80 -1.66 0.33 13.11
CA GLY A 80 -2.67 1.14 13.81
C GLY A 80 -4.07 0.54 13.77
N ALA A 81 -4.22 -0.73 13.38
CA ALA A 81 -5.53 -1.34 13.26
C ALA A 81 -6.19 -1.47 14.66
N SER A 82 -7.48 -1.17 14.76
CA SER A 82 -8.23 -1.17 16.02
C SER A 82 -9.24 -2.31 16.05
N ILE A 83 -9.45 -2.91 17.22
CA ILE A 83 -10.50 -3.93 17.42
C ILE A 83 -11.89 -3.32 17.18
N GLN A 84 -12.09 -2.05 17.53
CA GLN A 84 -13.39 -1.37 17.37
C GLN A 84 -13.77 -1.14 15.91
N ASP A 85 -12.80 -1.20 15.00
CA ASP A 85 -12.99 -1.03 13.56
C ASP A 85 -13.20 -2.37 12.83
N LEU A 86 -13.17 -3.50 13.55
CA LEU A 86 -13.34 -4.84 13.01
C LEU A 86 -14.74 -5.39 13.30
N GLU A 87 -15.48 -5.70 12.25
CA GLU A 87 -16.78 -6.36 12.33
C GLU A 87 -16.67 -7.76 11.73
N LEU A 88 -16.94 -8.79 12.55
CA LEU A 88 -16.96 -10.19 12.13
C LEU A 88 -18.37 -10.76 12.29
N GLY A 89 -18.74 -11.68 11.41
CA GLY A 89 -20.06 -12.32 11.42
C GLY A 89 -20.08 -13.61 10.61
N GLN A 90 -21.29 -14.16 10.44
CA GLN A 90 -21.50 -15.40 9.69
C GLN A 90 -22.67 -15.28 8.71
N MET A 91 -22.46 -15.71 7.48
CA MET A 91 -23.48 -15.73 6.44
C MET A 91 -23.64 -17.18 5.98
N ASN A 92 -24.80 -17.79 6.25
CA ASN A 92 -25.07 -19.20 5.97
C ASN A 92 -24.03 -20.15 6.59
N GLY A 93 -23.55 -19.85 7.79
CA GLY A 93 -22.50 -20.61 8.48
C GLY A 93 -21.09 -20.40 7.95
N VAL A 94 -20.89 -19.50 6.98
CA VAL A 94 -19.57 -19.11 6.48
C VAL A 94 -19.14 -17.82 7.18
N PRO A 95 -17.99 -17.82 7.89
CA PRO A 95 -17.44 -16.61 8.51
C PRO A 95 -17.14 -15.54 7.45
N TYR A 96 -17.37 -14.28 7.79
CA TYR A 96 -16.99 -13.13 6.97
C TYR A 96 -16.84 -11.91 7.86
N GLY A 97 -16.41 -10.79 7.28
CA GLY A 97 -16.44 -9.54 8.01
C GLY A 97 -16.08 -8.35 7.16
N GLU A 98 -15.84 -7.24 7.85
CA GLU A 98 -15.41 -5.99 7.28
C GLU A 98 -14.49 -5.28 8.28
N TYR A 99 -13.46 -4.61 7.76
CA TYR A 99 -12.60 -3.76 8.55
C TYR A 99 -12.69 -2.31 8.06
N THR A 100 -12.94 -1.37 8.97
CA THR A 100 -13.05 0.05 8.65
C THR A 100 -11.71 0.76 8.91
N VAL A 101 -11.07 1.30 7.87
CA VAL A 101 -9.78 1.98 8.00
C VAL A 101 -9.95 3.42 8.48
N ASN A 102 -9.85 3.62 9.79
CA ASN A 102 -9.95 4.94 10.43
C ASN A 102 -8.61 5.53 10.88
N TRP A 103 -7.63 4.67 11.13
CA TRP A 103 -6.37 5.03 11.79
C TRP A 103 -5.15 4.40 11.12
N LYS A 104 -4.02 5.06 11.29
CA LYS A 104 -2.68 4.50 11.06
C LYS A 104 -1.79 4.80 12.27
N LEU A 105 -0.83 3.93 12.54
CA LEU A 105 0.24 4.20 13.48
C LEU A 105 1.24 5.20 12.86
N GLU A 106 1.57 6.24 13.61
CA GLU A 106 2.54 7.26 13.21
C GLU A 106 3.36 7.75 14.40
N GLU A 107 4.66 7.97 14.18
CA GLU A 107 5.51 8.67 15.14
C GLU A 107 5.24 10.18 15.03
N LEU A 108 4.75 10.78 16.11
CA LEU A 108 4.62 12.22 16.23
C LEU A 108 5.77 12.80 17.05
N LYS A 109 6.25 13.97 16.62
CA LYS A 109 7.36 14.66 17.28
C LYS A 109 6.82 15.55 18.40
N LYS A 110 7.55 15.58 19.51
CA LYS A 110 7.30 16.50 20.63
C LYS A 110 8.22 17.70 20.53
N GLU A 111 7.68 18.88 20.82
CA GLU A 111 8.43 20.13 20.92
C GLU A 111 8.30 20.75 22.32
N HIS A 112 9.14 21.74 22.60
CA HIS A 112 9.08 22.48 23.85
C HIS A 112 7.81 23.32 23.90
N GLY A 113 6.97 23.11 24.91
CA GLY A 113 5.86 24.02 25.24
C GLY A 113 6.18 24.96 26.39
N CYS A 114 7.39 24.90 26.99
CA CYS A 114 7.82 25.79 28.08
C CYS A 114 8.18 27.22 27.63
N GLY A 115 7.91 27.59 26.37
CA GLY A 115 8.30 28.88 25.78
C GLY A 115 9.51 28.80 24.85
N ASN A 116 10.02 29.96 24.47
CA ASN A 116 11.11 30.10 23.49
C ASN A 116 12.49 29.94 24.15
N PRO A 117 13.50 29.45 23.41
CA PRO A 117 14.86 29.40 23.92
C PRO A 117 15.46 30.81 24.03
N ASP A 118 16.47 30.95 24.89
CA ASP A 118 17.27 32.17 24.97
C ASP A 118 18.20 32.34 23.76
N LYS A 119 18.99 33.43 23.74
CA LYS A 119 19.95 33.73 22.67
C LYS A 119 21.03 32.66 22.45
N HIS A 120 21.23 31.74 23.39
CA HIS A 120 22.16 30.64 23.31
C HIS A 120 21.48 29.31 22.95
N GLY A 121 20.17 29.31 22.69
CA GLY A 121 19.40 28.12 22.36
C GLY A 121 18.97 27.31 23.58
N VAL A 122 19.05 27.86 24.80
CA VAL A 122 18.68 27.18 26.03
C VAL A 122 17.21 27.47 26.35
N TYR A 123 16.40 26.42 26.45
CA TYR A 123 14.99 26.53 26.81
C TYR A 123 14.79 26.77 28.31
N PRO A 124 13.69 27.43 28.74
CA PRO A 124 13.41 27.69 30.16
C PRO A 124 13.43 26.44 31.05
N CYS A 125 13.06 25.28 30.49
CA CYS A 125 13.09 24.01 31.20
C CYS A 125 14.49 23.38 31.36
N GLY A 126 15.53 23.92 30.72
CA GLY A 126 16.90 23.40 30.74
C GLY A 126 17.14 22.12 29.90
N TYR A 127 16.09 21.47 29.40
CA TYR A 127 16.22 20.30 28.54
C TYR A 127 16.60 20.67 27.10
N LYS A 128 17.48 19.87 26.49
CA LYS A 128 17.84 20.03 25.08
C LYS A 128 16.75 19.51 24.13
N ARG A 129 16.15 18.36 24.45
CA ARG A 129 15.15 17.70 23.61
C ARG A 129 13.74 18.12 24.01
N GLY A 130 12.89 18.47 23.05
CA GLY A 130 11.48 18.82 23.30
C GLY A 130 10.71 17.71 24.01
N ALA A 131 10.96 16.45 23.66
CA ALA A 131 10.34 15.29 24.33
C ALA A 131 10.69 15.15 25.83
N ALA A 132 11.76 15.79 26.31
CA ALA A 132 12.13 15.80 27.72
C ALA A 132 11.59 17.04 28.48
N CYS A 133 10.99 18.00 27.77
CA CYS A 133 10.38 19.17 28.38
C CYS A 133 9.22 18.74 29.29
N PRO A 134 9.11 19.18 30.56
CA PRO A 134 7.96 18.87 31.41
C PRO A 134 6.65 19.52 30.95
N GLN A 135 6.74 20.46 30.00
CA GLN A 135 5.64 21.14 29.34
C GLN A 135 5.68 20.82 27.84
N TRP A 136 6.13 19.63 27.44
CA TRP A 136 6.18 19.25 26.03
C TRP A 136 4.78 19.34 25.41
N ARG A 137 4.74 19.62 24.11
CA ARG A 137 3.51 19.54 23.30
C ARG A 137 3.78 18.81 22.00
N TRP A 138 2.74 18.26 21.38
CA TRP A 138 2.87 17.66 20.05
C TRP A 138 3.17 18.73 18.99
N ARG A 139 4.07 18.42 18.08
CA ARG A 139 4.38 19.23 16.90
C ARG A 139 3.43 18.86 15.77
N ILE A 140 2.18 19.28 15.92
CA ILE A 140 1.08 19.04 14.98
C ILE A 140 0.28 20.33 14.77
N PRO A 141 -0.46 20.47 13.66
CA PRO A 141 -1.40 21.57 13.49
C PRO A 141 -2.48 21.58 14.59
N ASP A 142 -3.04 22.75 14.87
CA ASP A 142 -4.18 22.87 15.78
C ASP A 142 -5.39 22.09 15.25
N GLY A 143 -6.07 21.37 16.14
CA GLY A 143 -7.21 20.53 15.79
C GLY A 143 -6.84 19.29 14.95
N PHE A 144 -5.55 18.94 14.86
CA PHE A 144 -5.13 17.70 14.23
C PHE A 144 -5.66 16.49 15.00
N ASP A 145 -6.43 15.68 14.29
CA ASP A 145 -7.08 14.51 14.87
C ASP A 145 -6.05 13.41 15.13
N MET A 146 -5.94 12.98 16.39
CA MET A 146 -5.02 11.93 16.81
C MET A 146 -5.47 11.28 18.13
N ILE A 147 -4.99 10.06 18.36
CA ILE A 147 -5.11 9.36 19.64
C ILE A 147 -3.70 9.04 20.14
N GLU A 148 -3.38 9.47 21.37
CA GLU A 148 -2.10 9.15 22.01
C GLU A 148 -2.03 7.68 22.41
N LEU A 149 -0.91 7.02 22.11
CA LEU A 149 -0.62 5.67 22.59
C LEU A 149 0.42 5.73 23.71
N THR A 150 1.64 5.26 23.44
CA THR A 150 2.78 5.31 24.35
C THR A 150 3.95 6.06 23.74
N GLY A 151 4.65 6.84 24.56
CA GLY A 151 5.85 7.55 24.17
C GLY A 151 5.62 8.55 23.02
N ARG A 152 6.06 8.18 21.82
CA ARG A 152 6.01 8.97 20.58
C ARG A 152 4.96 8.46 19.58
N TRP A 153 4.37 7.30 19.86
CA TRP A 153 3.44 6.62 18.98
C TRP A 153 2.03 7.14 19.18
N CYS A 154 1.37 7.46 18.07
CA CYS A 154 0.00 7.94 18.03
C CYS A 154 -0.75 7.24 16.89
N LEU A 155 -2.08 7.17 17.02
CA LEU A 155 -2.96 6.91 15.89
C LEU A 155 -3.33 8.23 15.23
N THR A 156 -3.15 8.32 13.92
CA THR A 156 -3.52 9.50 13.13
C THR A 156 -4.39 9.07 11.94
N PRO A 157 -5.16 9.97 11.32
CA PRO A 157 -5.93 9.64 10.13
C PRO A 157 -5.02 9.08 9.02
N PRO A 158 -5.48 8.05 8.26
CA PRO A 158 -4.79 7.60 7.08
C PRO A 158 -4.65 8.74 6.06
N LYS A 159 -3.68 8.60 5.14
CA LYS A 159 -3.51 9.57 4.03
C LYS A 159 -4.69 9.53 3.06
N SER A 160 -5.33 8.38 2.91
CA SER A 160 -6.62 8.22 2.22
C SER A 160 -7.77 8.62 3.14
N LYS A 161 -8.96 8.83 2.57
CA LYS A 161 -10.17 9.13 3.34
C LYS A 161 -10.40 8.06 4.44
N ARG A 162 -10.75 8.51 5.66
CA ARG A 162 -11.27 7.65 6.73
C ARG A 162 -12.56 6.96 6.33
N GLY A 163 -12.85 5.84 6.99
CA GLY A 163 -14.08 5.09 6.77
C GLY A 163 -14.07 4.22 5.51
N ARG A 164 -12.90 4.02 4.88
CA ARG A 164 -12.77 3.03 3.80
C ARG A 164 -12.97 1.64 4.39
N LYS A 165 -13.88 0.88 3.81
CA LYS A 165 -14.24 -0.46 4.25
C LYS A 165 -13.47 -1.50 3.44
N VAL A 166 -12.87 -2.47 4.14
CA VAL A 166 -12.11 -3.56 3.54
C VAL A 166 -12.82 -4.88 3.87
N PRO A 167 -13.34 -5.60 2.86
CA PRO A 167 -13.96 -6.89 3.09
C PRO A 167 -12.98 -7.91 3.71
N ILE A 168 -13.46 -8.67 4.68
CA ILE A 168 -12.72 -9.76 5.32
C ILE A 168 -13.25 -11.09 4.78
N ILE A 169 -12.39 -11.79 4.03
CA ILE A 169 -12.72 -13.10 3.46
C ILE A 169 -12.83 -14.18 4.55
N PRO A 170 -13.54 -15.30 4.30
CA PRO A 170 -13.80 -16.31 5.32
C PRO A 170 -12.57 -16.90 6.01
N ALA A 171 -11.48 -17.11 5.27
CA ALA A 171 -10.25 -17.64 5.83
C ALA A 171 -9.57 -16.63 6.77
N LEU A 172 -9.64 -15.34 6.43
CA LEU A 172 -9.12 -14.28 7.30
C LEU A 172 -10.03 -14.10 8.53
N ALA A 173 -11.36 -14.14 8.37
CA ALA A 173 -12.30 -14.06 9.48
C ALA A 173 -12.01 -15.15 10.53
N GLN A 174 -11.88 -16.41 10.11
CA GLN A 174 -11.53 -17.52 11.01
C GLN A 174 -10.17 -17.30 11.71
N THR A 175 -9.18 -16.79 10.98
CA THR A 175 -7.87 -16.49 11.56
C THR A 175 -7.96 -15.38 12.61
N LEU A 176 -8.76 -14.35 12.35
CA LEU A 176 -8.98 -13.25 13.29
C LEU A 176 -9.81 -13.68 14.51
N GLU A 177 -10.84 -14.52 14.34
CA GLU A 177 -11.60 -15.09 15.46
C GLU A 177 -10.69 -15.88 16.40
N ALA A 178 -9.87 -16.79 15.85
CA ALA A 178 -8.91 -17.57 16.63
C ALA A 178 -7.83 -16.71 17.28
N TYR A 179 -7.42 -15.62 16.62
CA TYR A 179 -6.48 -14.65 17.19
C TYR A 179 -7.09 -13.87 18.36
N LEU A 180 -8.33 -13.41 18.23
CA LEU A 180 -9.04 -12.68 19.28
C LEU A 180 -9.26 -13.57 20.50
N GLU A 181 -9.61 -14.84 20.31
CA GLU A 181 -9.69 -15.83 21.39
C GLU A 181 -8.32 -16.05 22.05
N ALA A 182 -7.26 -16.25 21.26
CA ALA A 182 -5.91 -16.49 21.79
C ALA A 182 -5.23 -15.26 22.43
N THR A 183 -5.89 -14.11 22.44
CA THR A 183 -5.36 -12.84 22.99
C THR A 183 -6.36 -12.12 23.89
N ASP A 184 -7.38 -12.83 24.37
CA ASP A 184 -8.46 -12.29 25.19
C ASP A 184 -7.98 -11.87 26.60
N ASP A 185 -6.97 -12.55 27.12
CA ASP A 185 -6.33 -12.33 28.42
C ASP A 185 -5.19 -11.30 28.36
N ILE A 186 -4.77 -10.90 27.16
CA ILE A 186 -3.66 -9.97 26.95
C ILE A 186 -4.15 -8.52 27.09
N PRO A 187 -3.50 -7.68 27.93
CA PRO A 187 -3.82 -6.26 28.06
C PRO A 187 -3.94 -5.53 26.71
N ASN A 188 -4.96 -4.69 26.58
CA ASN A 188 -5.15 -3.85 25.40
C ASN A 188 -5.62 -2.43 25.76
N PRO A 189 -4.79 -1.64 26.46
CA PRO A 189 -5.18 -0.30 26.90
C PRO A 189 -5.44 0.66 25.72
N TYR A 190 -4.95 0.32 24.52
CA TYR A 190 -5.03 1.16 23.32
C TYR A 190 -6.04 0.67 22.28
N GLY A 191 -6.71 -0.47 22.52
CA GLY A 191 -7.65 -1.05 21.56
C GLY A 191 -7.03 -1.54 20.25
N LEU A 192 -5.71 -1.73 20.19
CA LEU A 192 -5.00 -2.19 19.00
C LEU A 192 -5.33 -3.64 18.68
N LEU A 193 -5.58 -3.95 17.41
CA LEU A 193 -5.79 -5.32 16.93
C LEU A 193 -4.51 -6.13 17.11
N PHE A 194 -3.38 -5.64 16.60
CA PHE A 194 -2.06 -6.27 16.75
C PHE A 194 -1.16 -5.47 17.69
N ARG A 195 -0.61 -6.14 18.71
CA ARG A 195 0.12 -5.51 19.83
C ARG A 195 1.06 -6.50 20.52
N HIS A 196 1.97 -5.99 21.33
CA HIS A 196 2.77 -6.80 22.24
C HIS A 196 1.94 -7.34 23.42
N ASP A 197 2.49 -8.30 24.17
CA ASP A 197 1.86 -8.93 25.34
C ASP A 197 1.64 -7.95 26.50
N ASP A 198 2.34 -6.81 26.52
CA ASP A 198 2.12 -5.71 27.46
C ASP A 198 1.10 -4.67 26.94
N GLY A 199 0.54 -4.90 25.76
CA GLY A 199 -0.43 -4.04 25.08
C GLY A 199 0.18 -2.88 24.29
N THR A 200 1.51 -2.72 24.27
CA THR A 200 2.17 -1.64 23.53
C THR A 200 2.14 -1.88 22.00
N PRO A 201 2.17 -0.82 21.17
CA PRO A 201 2.19 -0.94 19.72
C PRO A 201 3.49 -1.57 19.22
N ILE A 202 3.38 -2.40 18.18
CA ILE A 202 4.51 -2.94 17.44
C ILE A 202 5.15 -1.81 16.61
N GLU A 203 6.46 -1.58 16.77
CA GLU A 203 7.14 -0.50 16.06
C GLU A 203 7.33 -0.84 14.56
N PRO A 204 7.28 0.14 13.63
CA PRO A 204 7.42 -0.10 12.20
C PRO A 204 8.72 -0.77 11.78
N GLU A 205 9.82 -0.50 12.48
CA GLU A 205 11.13 -1.11 12.25
C GLU A 205 11.13 -2.58 12.66
N GLU A 206 10.57 -2.89 13.83
CA GLU A 206 10.41 -4.27 14.31
C GLU A 206 9.50 -5.08 13.40
N ASP A 207 8.37 -4.50 12.97
CA ASP A 207 7.47 -5.15 12.03
C ASP A 207 8.14 -5.44 10.68
N LEU A 208 9.06 -4.58 10.23
CA LEU A 208 9.82 -4.84 9.00
C LEU A 208 10.79 -6.01 9.18
N GLU A 209 11.49 -6.07 10.31
CA GLU A 209 12.43 -7.14 10.61
C GLU A 209 11.72 -8.49 10.74
N ASN A 210 10.64 -8.53 11.53
CA ASN A 210 9.80 -9.72 11.68
C ASN A 210 9.24 -10.20 10.33
N PHE A 211 8.83 -9.26 9.47
CA PHE A 211 8.35 -9.59 8.13
C PHE A 211 9.46 -10.21 7.27
N ARG A 212 10.68 -9.65 7.28
CA ARG A 212 11.80 -10.20 6.50
C ARG A 212 12.23 -11.57 7.00
N GLN A 213 12.24 -11.79 8.30
CA GLN A 213 12.50 -13.11 8.87
C GLN A 213 11.44 -14.13 8.43
N LEU A 214 10.17 -13.73 8.37
CA LEU A 214 9.11 -14.58 7.84
C LEU A 214 9.32 -14.90 6.36
N LEU A 215 9.72 -13.93 5.55
CA LEU A 215 10.02 -14.13 4.13
C LEU A 215 11.18 -15.12 3.93
N GLU A 216 12.22 -15.02 4.74
CA GLU A 216 13.34 -15.98 4.75
C GLU A 216 12.84 -17.39 5.10
N ASN A 217 12.03 -17.52 6.15
CA ASN A 217 11.42 -18.80 6.55
C ASN A 217 10.51 -19.39 5.45
N ALA A 218 9.88 -18.53 4.65
CA ALA A 218 9.06 -18.92 3.50
C ALA A 218 9.87 -19.25 2.23
N GLY A 219 11.20 -19.14 2.28
CA GLY A 219 12.10 -19.36 1.14
C GLY A 219 11.88 -18.33 0.03
N VAL A 220 11.57 -17.09 0.38
CA VAL A 220 11.42 -15.98 -0.56
C VAL A 220 12.81 -15.40 -0.87
N PRO A 221 13.23 -15.30 -2.14
CA PRO A 221 14.53 -14.76 -2.50
C PRO A 221 14.72 -13.30 -2.08
N ASN A 222 15.96 -12.95 -1.70
CA ASN A 222 16.38 -11.60 -1.29
C ASN A 222 15.49 -10.99 -0.19
N ALA A 223 15.02 -11.82 0.75
CA ALA A 223 14.09 -11.46 1.82
C ALA A 223 14.50 -10.16 2.54
N GLU A 224 15.79 -9.96 2.79
CA GLU A 224 16.40 -8.80 3.44
C GLU A 224 16.17 -7.46 2.70
N HIS A 225 15.95 -7.50 1.38
CA HIS A 225 15.67 -6.34 0.56
C HIS A 225 14.17 -6.12 0.28
N ARG A 226 13.33 -7.09 0.67
CA ARG A 226 11.89 -7.00 0.42
C ARG A 226 11.22 -5.98 1.34
N SER A 227 10.08 -5.49 0.86
CA SER A 227 9.27 -4.46 1.51
C SER A 227 7.86 -4.97 1.82
N ARG A 228 7.33 -4.56 2.97
CA ARG A 228 5.92 -4.79 3.34
C ARG A 228 4.94 -4.17 2.33
N HIS A 229 5.37 -3.18 1.55
CA HIS A 229 4.54 -2.60 0.49
C HIS A 229 4.27 -3.57 -0.65
N GLU A 230 5.10 -4.60 -0.82
CA GLU A 230 4.93 -5.59 -1.88
C GLU A 230 3.69 -6.47 -1.67
N THR A 231 3.24 -6.69 -0.43
CA THR A 231 1.99 -7.43 -0.17
C THR A 231 0.79 -6.73 -0.77
N ARG A 232 0.77 -5.40 -0.67
CA ARG A 232 -0.27 -4.57 -1.29
C ARG A 232 -0.21 -4.66 -2.81
N HIS A 233 0.97 -4.60 -3.42
CA HIS A 233 1.12 -4.79 -4.85
C HIS A 233 0.66 -6.19 -5.28
N THR A 234 0.99 -7.21 -4.49
CA THR A 234 0.55 -8.61 -4.69
C THR A 234 -0.97 -8.72 -4.74
N VAL A 235 -1.66 -8.15 -3.74
CA VAL A 235 -3.13 -8.16 -3.70
C VAL A 235 -3.73 -7.51 -4.94
N VAL A 236 -3.22 -6.33 -5.31
CA VAL A 236 -3.73 -5.63 -6.49
C VAL A 236 -3.45 -6.44 -7.76
N THR A 237 -2.24 -6.98 -7.95
CA THR A 237 -1.89 -7.80 -9.11
C THR A 237 -2.79 -9.03 -9.22
N ILE A 238 -3.04 -9.72 -8.10
CA ILE A 238 -3.92 -10.89 -8.08
C ILE A 238 -5.35 -10.49 -8.49
N LEU A 239 -5.93 -9.46 -7.87
CA LEU A 239 -7.30 -9.02 -8.18
C LEU A 239 -7.43 -8.56 -9.63
N MET A 240 -6.47 -7.80 -10.14
CA MET A 240 -6.44 -7.35 -11.53
C MET A 240 -6.31 -8.53 -12.51
N SER A 241 -5.49 -9.54 -12.18
CA SER A 241 -5.35 -10.76 -13.00
C SER A 241 -6.63 -11.60 -13.06
N MET A 242 -7.48 -11.49 -12.04
CA MET A 242 -8.79 -12.13 -11.99
C MET A 242 -9.89 -11.30 -12.68
N GLY A 243 -9.54 -10.17 -13.30
CA GLY A 243 -10.49 -9.32 -14.02
C GLY A 243 -11.40 -8.49 -13.12
N VAL A 244 -11.04 -8.31 -11.84
CA VAL A 244 -11.80 -7.41 -10.94
C VAL A 244 -11.66 -5.98 -11.44
N ASP A 245 -12.78 -5.25 -11.47
CA ASP A 245 -12.79 -3.86 -11.90
C ASP A 245 -11.81 -3.00 -11.07
N TYR A 246 -11.06 -2.15 -11.77
CA TYR A 246 -10.03 -1.34 -11.14
C TYR A 246 -10.58 -0.37 -10.09
N GLY A 247 -11.77 0.21 -10.34
CA GLY A 247 -12.43 1.08 -9.38
C GLY A 247 -12.77 0.34 -8.08
N LEU A 248 -13.24 -0.90 -8.19
CA LEU A 248 -13.49 -1.76 -7.03
C LEU A 248 -12.17 -2.11 -6.30
N VAL A 249 -11.10 -2.42 -7.02
CA VAL A 249 -9.77 -2.67 -6.41
C VAL A 249 -9.25 -1.41 -5.70
N GLU A 250 -9.44 -0.23 -6.28
CA GLU A 250 -9.11 1.06 -5.66
C GLU A 250 -9.92 1.33 -4.40
N GLU A 251 -11.22 1.02 -4.40
CA GLU A 251 -12.08 1.18 -3.24
C GLU A 251 -11.65 0.30 -2.08
N ILE A 252 -11.32 -0.97 -2.35
CA ILE A 252 -10.89 -1.93 -1.32
C ILE A 252 -9.50 -1.56 -0.77
N VAL A 253 -8.52 -1.42 -1.66
CA VAL A 253 -7.12 -1.31 -1.27
C VAL A 253 -6.74 0.16 -0.98
N GLY A 254 -7.40 1.14 -1.60
CA GLY A 254 -7.22 2.59 -1.38
C GLY A 254 -5.98 3.19 -2.05
N HIS A 255 -5.67 2.77 -3.28
CA HIS A 255 -4.45 3.15 -3.98
C HIS A 255 -4.47 4.60 -4.51
N SER A 256 -3.28 5.20 -4.52
CA SER A 256 -2.98 6.50 -5.12
C SER A 256 -1.80 6.42 -6.12
N SER A 257 -1.45 5.22 -6.60
CA SER A 257 -0.40 5.02 -7.60
C SER A 257 -1.02 4.73 -8.96
N ARG A 258 -1.21 5.79 -9.75
CA ARG A 258 -1.69 5.77 -11.13
C ARG A 258 -0.87 4.88 -12.08
N LEU A 259 0.34 4.48 -11.68
CA LEU A 259 1.31 3.80 -12.54
C LEU A 259 1.02 2.31 -12.77
N MET A 260 0.17 1.69 -11.94
CA MET A 260 -0.18 0.27 -12.14
C MET A 260 -1.33 0.07 -13.15
N VAL A 261 -2.13 1.12 -13.38
CA VAL A 261 -3.34 1.06 -14.21
C VAL A 261 -2.99 0.91 -15.67
N GLU A 262 -2.01 1.66 -16.16
CA GLU A 262 -1.71 1.74 -17.60
C GLU A 262 -1.35 0.36 -18.19
N HIS A 263 -0.63 -0.48 -17.45
CA HIS A 263 -0.24 -1.83 -17.92
C HIS A 263 -1.42 -2.80 -18.08
N TYR A 264 -2.48 -2.69 -17.27
CA TYR A 264 -3.67 -3.55 -17.35
C TYR A 264 -4.84 -2.93 -18.13
N ARG A 265 -4.81 -1.61 -18.38
CA ARG A 265 -5.89 -0.88 -19.08
C ARG A 265 -5.84 -1.01 -20.61
N HIS A 266 -4.87 -1.73 -21.15
CA HIS A 266 -4.85 -2.12 -22.56
C HIS A 266 -5.82 -3.28 -22.84
N ALA A 267 -7.08 -3.13 -22.39
CA ALA A 267 -8.20 -3.77 -23.05
C ALA A 267 -8.07 -3.43 -24.54
N GLY A 268 -7.82 -4.43 -25.37
CA GLY A 268 -7.78 -4.29 -26.81
C GLY A 268 -9.11 -3.70 -27.29
N LEU A 269 -9.10 -3.11 -28.49
CA LEU A 269 -10.29 -2.54 -29.12
C LEU A 269 -11.50 -3.50 -29.05
N LYS A 270 -11.25 -4.81 -29.07
CA LYS A 270 -12.26 -5.88 -28.97
C LYS A 270 -12.94 -5.96 -27.61
N GLU A 271 -12.23 -5.88 -26.48
CA GLU A 271 -12.89 -5.90 -25.15
C GLU A 271 -13.66 -4.61 -24.88
N ARG A 272 -13.14 -3.47 -25.35
CA ARG A 272 -13.83 -2.17 -25.24
C ARG A 272 -15.11 -2.15 -26.08
N LEU A 273 -15.07 -2.71 -27.29
CA LEU A 273 -16.26 -2.89 -28.13
C LEU A 273 -17.25 -3.85 -27.47
N ALA A 274 -16.81 -4.99 -26.94
CA ALA A 274 -17.69 -5.93 -26.25
C ALA A 274 -18.36 -5.32 -25.01
N ALA A 275 -17.63 -4.50 -24.22
CA ALA A 275 -18.20 -3.76 -23.10
C ALA A 275 -19.24 -2.73 -23.56
N MET A 276 -18.95 -1.98 -24.63
CA MET A 276 -19.91 -1.04 -25.22
C MET A 276 -21.14 -1.76 -25.80
N GLU A 277 -20.97 -2.95 -26.39
CA GLU A 277 -22.06 -3.78 -26.91
C GLU A 277 -22.99 -4.30 -25.80
N THR A 278 -22.52 -4.41 -24.55
CA THR A 278 -23.43 -4.75 -23.43
C THR A 278 -24.50 -3.71 -23.18
N MET A 279 -24.31 -2.46 -23.64
CA MET A 279 -25.33 -1.41 -23.57
C MET A 279 -26.51 -1.68 -24.50
N ASN A 280 -26.36 -2.52 -25.54
CA ASN A 280 -27.43 -2.80 -26.50
C ASN A 280 -28.67 -3.41 -25.84
N LYS A 281 -28.47 -4.28 -24.86
CA LYS A 281 -29.54 -5.02 -24.19
C LYS A 281 -30.44 -4.12 -23.31
N PRO A 282 -29.91 -3.32 -22.37
CA PRO A 282 -30.74 -2.39 -21.59
C PRO A 282 -31.30 -1.24 -22.44
N LEU A 283 -30.60 -0.79 -23.49
CA LEU A 283 -31.06 0.29 -24.37
C LEU A 283 -31.91 -0.19 -25.55
N GLN A 284 -32.15 -1.51 -25.67
CA GLN A 284 -32.90 -2.16 -26.76
C GLN A 284 -32.42 -1.80 -28.18
N LEU A 285 -31.12 -1.52 -28.33
CA LEU A 285 -30.53 -1.03 -29.58
C LEU A 285 -30.47 -2.10 -30.69
N ASP A 286 -30.66 -3.38 -30.35
CA ASP A 286 -30.68 -4.49 -31.31
C ASP A 286 -31.82 -4.38 -32.35
N SER A 287 -32.82 -3.52 -32.09
CA SER A 287 -33.96 -3.27 -32.98
C SER A 287 -33.93 -1.91 -33.68
N TYR A 288 -32.91 -1.08 -33.42
CA TYR A 288 -32.86 0.28 -33.93
C TYR A 288 -32.34 0.31 -35.37
N LYS A 289 -33.24 0.13 -36.35
CA LYS A 289 -32.95 0.51 -37.73
C LYS A 289 -32.96 2.04 -37.78
N LEU A 290 -31.82 2.66 -38.13
CA LEU A 290 -31.86 4.05 -38.60
C LEU A 290 -32.81 4.05 -39.80
N GLY A 291 -33.93 4.74 -39.65
CA GLY A 291 -34.95 4.81 -40.68
C GLY A 291 -34.37 5.31 -41.99
N ASP A 292 -34.71 4.60 -43.07
CA ASP A 292 -34.66 5.11 -44.43
C ASP A 292 -35.51 6.38 -44.48
N ASN A 293 -34.89 7.55 -44.40
CA ASN A 293 -35.52 8.79 -44.83
C ASN A 293 -35.49 8.80 -46.37
N GLU A 294 -36.47 8.14 -46.97
CA GLU A 294 -36.96 8.58 -48.29
C GLU A 294 -37.92 9.74 -48.06
N GLY A 295 -37.47 10.92 -48.46
CA GLY A 295 -38.25 12.14 -48.69
C GLY A 295 -37.60 12.90 -49.81
#